data_AF-A0A821CL99-F1
#
_entry.id   AF-A0A821CL99-F1
#
_cell.length_a   1.000
_cell.length_b   1.000
_cell.length_c   1.000
_cell.angle_alpha   90.00
_cell.angle_beta   90.00
_cell.angle_gamma   90.00
#
_symmetry.space_group_name_H-M   'P 1'
#
loop_
_entity.id
_entity.type
_entity.pdbx_description
1 polymer ?
#
loop_
_entity_poly.entity_id
_entity_poly.type
_entity_poly.pdbx_seq_one_letter_code
_entity_poly.pdbx_strand_id
1 'polypeptide(L)'
;DEYKSEGNSFFAKGGRNTKRSQLRYTVRLFRSLVSTKDERIYLDLCDQGIIPSLTGYLRVMTQEKSSHIDYVDLDIICDGLFILSCMGELDVHRKEIFGSEGIEMLIQILSTKSSCVCGGLGYHRLLVATIDCVWCCIVGSILNEDEFIQKQGIFSLLDLIEMNPKSLQNIVLGCLLDLTENAKCLHFMMAWKGHKQDYFPHVLCELWRDEEHETYVARTERGVIGDHRKPLMGFLQQSVPLTPLKHLEPSRAILDLIDNMRSKIYGFFCKIGFGDLPGLQEEDYITLCIIENFLDFKMGEIWQEIITELEMEGVKLIASDNEATDTILRASEERALAVTATQNYILQQYHKHDLEFEKTFYNELIRNHIFHEKQLDRWKSFIARTSKYPLLMIAKDSQNQAIRQSRPEEKDYSGYHTVHNFEIPNLSITTFSGQFLKIESTPLEILIRH
;
A
#
# COMPACT_ATOMS: atom_id res chain seq x y z
N ASP A 1 -11.02 -44.65 -28.76
CA ASP A 1 -9.90 -45.50 -29.20
C ASP A 1 -8.72 -45.44 -28.24
N GLU A 2 -8.49 -46.58 -27.59
CA GLU A 2 -7.45 -46.84 -26.60
C GLU A 2 -6.10 -47.02 -27.28
N TYR A 3 -5.28 -45.97 -27.33
CA TYR A 3 -3.86 -46.11 -27.66
C TYR A 3 -3.12 -46.66 -26.43
N LYS A 4 -2.84 -47.97 -26.42
CA LYS A 4 -1.95 -48.65 -25.46
C LYS A 4 -0.58 -48.80 -26.12
N SER A 5 0.32 -47.82 -25.95
CA SER A 5 1.74 -48.03 -26.27
C SER A 5 2.49 -48.52 -25.04
N GLU A 6 3.13 -49.68 -25.18
CA GLU A 6 4.00 -50.28 -24.17
C GLU A 6 5.41 -49.71 -24.30
N GLY A 7 5.68 -48.60 -23.61
CA GLY A 7 7.01 -47.99 -23.51
C GLY A 7 7.66 -48.29 -22.17
N ASN A 8 8.72 -49.10 -22.15
CA ASN A 8 9.48 -49.45 -20.95
C ASN A 8 10.37 -48.27 -20.50
N SER A 9 10.01 -47.60 -19.39
CA SER A 9 10.93 -46.70 -18.68
C SER A 9 11.21 -47.25 -17.29
N PHE A 10 12.43 -47.77 -17.11
CA PHE A 10 12.91 -48.50 -15.93
C PHE A 10 13.09 -47.61 -14.67
N PHE A 11 12.91 -46.28 -14.78
CA PHE A 11 13.20 -45.31 -13.70
C PHE A 11 12.00 -44.48 -13.23
N ALA A 12 10.78 -44.76 -13.70
CA ALA A 12 9.59 -43.96 -13.40
C ALA A 12 8.87 -44.37 -12.09
N LYS A 13 9.05 -43.62 -10.99
CA LYS A 13 8.13 -43.67 -9.84
C LYS A 13 6.98 -42.68 -10.06
N GLY A 14 5.74 -43.20 -10.10
CA GLY A 14 4.50 -42.42 -10.16
C GLY A 14 3.85 -42.42 -11.54
N GLY A 15 2.91 -43.36 -11.76
CA GLY A 15 2.06 -43.45 -12.94
C GLY A 15 2.61 -44.36 -14.05
N ARG A 16 2.36 -45.67 -13.95
CA ARG A 16 2.59 -46.61 -15.07
C ARG A 16 1.49 -46.43 -16.12
N ASN A 17 1.84 -46.42 -17.41
CA ASN A 17 0.94 -46.70 -18.54
C ASN A 17 -0.29 -45.78 -18.72
N THR A 18 -0.21 -44.51 -18.31
CA THR A 18 -1.30 -43.54 -18.56
C THR A 18 -0.86 -42.43 -19.50
N LYS A 19 -1.79 -41.89 -20.31
CA LYS A 19 -1.57 -40.70 -21.15
C LYS A 19 -0.94 -39.54 -20.36
N ARG A 20 -1.26 -39.42 -19.07
CA ARG A 20 -0.72 -38.43 -18.12
C ARG A 20 0.78 -38.62 -17.84
N SER A 21 1.24 -39.86 -17.66
CA SER A 21 2.67 -40.15 -17.48
C SER A 21 3.48 -39.82 -18.73
N GLN A 22 2.97 -40.19 -19.91
CA GLN A 22 3.60 -39.85 -21.19
C GLN A 22 3.68 -38.34 -21.38
N LEU A 23 2.60 -37.62 -21.09
CA LEU A 23 2.57 -36.17 -21.16
C LEU A 23 3.61 -35.52 -20.24
N ARG A 24 3.73 -35.96 -18.98
CA ARG A 24 4.76 -35.46 -18.05
C ARG A 24 6.16 -35.61 -18.63
N TYR A 25 6.48 -36.75 -19.25
CA TYR A 25 7.78 -36.95 -19.88
C TYR A 25 7.99 -36.10 -21.13
N THR A 26 6.95 -35.95 -21.95
CA THR A 26 7.00 -35.08 -23.14
C THR A 26 7.20 -33.62 -22.77
N VAL A 27 6.42 -33.10 -21.82
CA VAL A 27 6.57 -31.72 -21.32
C VAL A 27 7.95 -31.53 -20.69
N ARG A 28 8.45 -32.50 -19.92
CA ARG A 28 9.81 -32.44 -19.38
C ARG A 28 10.90 -32.43 -20.46
N LEU A 29 10.69 -33.13 -21.58
CA LEU A 29 11.60 -33.08 -22.72
C LEU A 29 11.57 -31.71 -23.40
N PHE A 30 10.38 -31.14 -23.64
CA PHE A 30 10.26 -29.77 -24.13
C PHE A 30 10.90 -28.76 -23.19
N ARG A 31 10.74 -28.92 -21.87
CA ARG A 31 11.42 -28.10 -20.87
C ARG A 31 12.94 -28.13 -21.05
N SER A 32 13.51 -29.32 -21.24
CA SER A 32 14.95 -29.48 -21.49
C SER A 32 15.40 -28.86 -22.82
N LEU A 33 14.60 -28.98 -23.88
CA LEU A 33 14.89 -28.34 -25.17
C LEU A 33 14.91 -26.82 -25.05
N VAL A 34 13.88 -26.26 -24.41
CA VAL A 34 13.72 -24.82 -24.23
C VAL A 34 14.81 -24.25 -23.31
N SER A 35 15.27 -25.03 -22.32
CA SER A 35 16.37 -24.63 -21.42
C SER A 35 17.72 -24.39 -22.14
N THR A 36 17.88 -24.83 -23.40
CA THR A 36 19.10 -24.58 -24.18
C THR A 36 19.25 -23.13 -24.65
N LYS A 37 18.18 -22.33 -24.58
CA LYS A 37 18.14 -20.94 -25.08
C LYS A 37 18.54 -20.79 -26.55
N ASP A 38 18.30 -21.83 -27.36
CA ASP A 38 18.51 -21.78 -28.82
C ASP A 38 17.26 -21.22 -29.51
N GLU A 39 17.37 -20.02 -30.08
CA GLU A 39 16.29 -19.34 -30.79
C GLU A 39 15.68 -20.16 -31.94
N ARG A 40 16.45 -21.05 -32.57
CA ARG A 40 15.93 -21.91 -33.65
C ARG A 40 14.88 -22.88 -33.13
N ILE A 41 15.09 -23.39 -31.91
CA ILE A 41 14.13 -24.27 -31.24
C ILE A 41 12.88 -23.47 -30.87
N TYR A 42 13.04 -22.24 -30.37
CA TYR A 42 11.91 -21.38 -30.04
C TYR A 42 11.06 -21.05 -31.26
N LEU A 43 11.69 -20.71 -32.39
CA LEU A 43 10.97 -20.42 -33.63
C LEU A 43 10.19 -21.65 -34.13
N ASP A 44 10.84 -22.82 -34.23
CA ASP A 44 10.18 -24.04 -34.69
C ASP A 44 9.02 -24.44 -33.77
N LEU A 45 9.21 -24.39 -32.45
CA LEU A 45 8.13 -24.68 -31.50
C LEU A 45 6.97 -23.68 -31.60
N CYS A 46 7.28 -22.39 -31.81
CA CYS A 46 6.28 -21.35 -32.00
C CYS A 46 5.46 -21.60 -33.28
N ASP A 47 6.13 -21.92 -34.40
CA ASP A 47 5.51 -22.22 -35.69
C ASP A 47 4.62 -23.47 -35.62
N GLN A 48 4.99 -24.46 -34.81
CA GLN A 48 4.17 -25.65 -34.52
C GLN A 48 3.00 -25.37 -33.56
N GLY A 49 2.83 -24.12 -33.09
CA GLY A 49 1.71 -23.72 -32.24
C GLY A 49 1.80 -24.25 -30.81
N ILE A 50 3.01 -24.36 -30.24
CA ILE A 50 3.19 -24.83 -28.86
C ILE A 50 2.51 -23.92 -27.84
N ILE A 51 2.54 -22.60 -28.05
CA ILE A 51 2.03 -21.60 -27.10
C ILE A 51 0.51 -21.74 -26.94
N PRO A 52 -0.33 -21.66 -28.00
CA PRO A 52 -1.76 -21.85 -27.86
C PRO A 52 -2.14 -23.25 -27.35
N SER A 53 -1.40 -24.28 -27.79
CA SER A 53 -1.67 -25.67 -27.40
C SER A 53 -1.43 -25.92 -25.91
N LEU A 54 -0.31 -25.46 -25.37
CA LEU A 54 0.01 -25.56 -23.94
C LEU A 54 -0.94 -24.69 -23.11
N THR A 55 -1.18 -23.45 -23.53
CA THR A 55 -2.11 -22.55 -22.84
C THR A 55 -3.51 -23.15 -22.71
N GLY A 56 -4.07 -23.65 -23.80
CA GLY A 56 -5.39 -24.28 -23.80
C GLY A 56 -5.44 -25.53 -22.90
N TYR A 57 -4.39 -26.36 -22.95
CA TYR A 57 -4.31 -27.55 -22.12
C TYR A 57 -4.22 -27.22 -20.61
N LEU A 58 -3.36 -26.26 -20.24
CA LEU A 58 -3.21 -25.83 -18.85
C LEU A 58 -4.49 -25.18 -18.33
N ARG A 59 -5.17 -24.37 -19.14
CA ARG A 59 -6.47 -23.77 -18.79
C ARG A 59 -7.47 -24.84 -18.36
N VAL A 60 -7.64 -25.89 -19.17
CA VAL A 60 -8.54 -27.02 -18.85
C VAL A 60 -8.15 -27.71 -17.54
N MET A 61 -6.86 -28.03 -17.35
CA MET A 61 -6.39 -28.64 -16.10
C MET A 61 -6.64 -27.78 -14.86
N THR A 62 -6.61 -26.45 -15.01
CA THR A 62 -6.85 -25.52 -13.90
C THR A 62 -8.34 -25.25 -13.64
N GLN A 63 -9.23 -25.51 -14.60
CA GLN A 63 -10.67 -25.30 -14.51
C GLN A 63 -11.43 -26.46 -13.86
N GLU A 64 -10.90 -27.67 -13.89
CA GLU A 64 -11.53 -28.83 -13.26
C GLU A 64 -11.49 -28.74 -11.72
N LYS A 65 -12.47 -28.05 -11.12
CA LYS A 65 -12.65 -27.87 -9.66
C LYS A 65 -12.85 -29.17 -8.86
N SER A 66 -12.91 -30.33 -9.52
CA SER A 66 -13.38 -31.60 -8.94
C SER A 66 -12.29 -32.66 -8.72
N SER A 67 -11.05 -32.45 -9.17
CA SER A 67 -9.95 -33.38 -8.87
C SER A 67 -8.91 -32.70 -7.97
N HIS A 68 -8.55 -33.36 -6.86
CA HIS A 68 -7.35 -33.01 -6.13
C HIS A 68 -6.19 -33.03 -7.13
N ILE A 69 -5.51 -31.88 -7.28
CA ILE A 69 -4.34 -31.77 -8.14
C ILE A 69 -3.24 -32.62 -7.51
N ASP A 70 -2.86 -33.70 -8.19
CA ASP A 70 -1.80 -34.58 -7.72
C ASP A 70 -0.42 -34.00 -8.04
N TYR A 71 0.64 -34.53 -7.43
CA TYR A 71 2.04 -34.15 -7.74
C TYR A 71 2.40 -34.23 -9.22
N VAL A 72 1.79 -35.17 -9.97
CA VAL A 72 2.00 -35.31 -11.42
C VAL A 72 1.42 -34.12 -12.18
N ASP A 73 0.25 -33.63 -11.77
CA ASP A 73 -0.39 -32.49 -12.40
C ASP A 73 0.35 -31.20 -12.09
N LEU A 74 0.80 -31.04 -10.84
CA LEU A 74 1.66 -29.91 -10.47
C LEU A 74 2.94 -29.88 -11.28
N ASP A 75 3.60 -31.03 -11.50
CA ASP A 75 4.78 -31.10 -12.35
C ASP A 75 4.49 -30.71 -13.80
N ILE A 76 3.38 -31.20 -14.37
CA ILE A 76 2.97 -30.85 -15.74
C ILE A 76 2.67 -29.36 -15.86
N ILE A 77 1.94 -28.79 -14.89
CA ILE A 77 1.59 -27.37 -14.88
C ILE A 77 2.85 -26.52 -14.71
N CYS A 78 3.73 -26.84 -13.76
CA CYS A 78 4.97 -26.08 -13.55
C CYS A 78 5.92 -26.16 -14.75
N ASP A 79 6.13 -27.35 -15.31
CA ASP A 79 7.00 -27.51 -16.47
C ASP A 79 6.37 -26.84 -17.72
N GLY A 80 5.05 -26.84 -17.85
CA GLY A 80 4.31 -26.14 -18.90
C GLY A 80 4.40 -24.61 -18.79
N LEU A 81 4.19 -24.06 -17.59
CA LEU A 81 4.37 -22.63 -17.31
C LEU A 81 5.82 -22.19 -17.57
N PHE A 82 6.81 -23.00 -17.19
CA PHE A 82 8.21 -22.72 -17.48
C PHE A 82 8.47 -22.65 -18.99
N ILE A 83 7.95 -23.60 -19.77
CA ILE A 83 8.07 -23.55 -21.24
C ILE A 83 7.47 -22.25 -21.77
N LEU A 84 6.26 -21.90 -21.35
CA LEU A 84 5.60 -20.66 -21.76
C LEU A 84 6.43 -19.43 -21.37
N SER A 85 7.02 -19.42 -20.18
CA SER A 85 7.88 -18.32 -19.70
C SER A 85 9.09 -18.11 -20.61
N CYS A 86 9.85 -19.18 -20.91
CA CYS A 86 10.99 -19.09 -21.83
C CYS A 86 10.57 -18.73 -23.26
N MET A 87 9.40 -19.16 -23.72
CA MET A 87 8.89 -18.80 -25.05
C MET A 87 8.47 -17.32 -25.10
N GLY A 88 7.96 -16.77 -24.01
CA GLY A 88 7.59 -15.35 -23.91
C GLY A 88 8.77 -14.41 -23.65
N GLU A 89 9.90 -14.91 -23.16
CA GLU A 89 11.08 -14.11 -22.84
C GLU A 89 11.56 -13.30 -24.06
N LEU A 90 11.60 -11.96 -23.92
CA LEU A 90 12.14 -10.97 -24.88
C LEU A 90 11.48 -10.87 -26.29
N ASP A 91 10.49 -11.67 -26.63
CA ASP A 91 9.82 -11.63 -27.95
C ASP A 91 8.37 -11.16 -27.86
N VAL A 92 8.08 -9.97 -28.41
CA VAL A 92 6.75 -9.36 -28.38
C VAL A 92 5.71 -10.18 -29.15
N HIS A 93 6.08 -10.77 -30.29
CA HIS A 93 5.14 -11.54 -31.11
C HIS A 93 4.68 -12.81 -30.40
N ARG A 94 5.60 -13.49 -29.70
CA ARG A 94 5.26 -14.68 -28.89
C ARG A 94 4.35 -14.33 -27.72
N LYS A 95 4.54 -13.15 -27.11
CA LYS A 95 3.61 -12.60 -26.09
C LYS A 95 2.23 -12.36 -26.67
N GLU A 96 2.12 -11.78 -27.87
CA GLU A 96 0.82 -11.56 -28.51
C GLU A 96 0.08 -12.88 -28.81
N ILE A 97 0.81 -13.94 -29.21
CA ILE A 97 0.23 -15.28 -29.41
C ILE A 97 -0.30 -15.87 -28.09
N PHE A 98 0.37 -15.59 -26.96
CA PHE A 98 -0.09 -16.05 -25.64
C PHE A 98 -1.49 -15.50 -25.31
N GLY A 99 -1.68 -14.21 -25.55
CA GLY A 99 -2.98 -13.53 -25.60
C GLY A 99 -3.93 -13.77 -24.42
N SER A 100 -5.20 -13.51 -24.69
CA SER A 100 -6.31 -13.52 -23.73
C SER A 100 -6.47 -14.82 -22.94
N GLU A 101 -6.34 -15.94 -23.64
CA GLU A 101 -6.50 -17.29 -23.10
C GLU A 101 -5.43 -17.60 -22.03
N GLY A 102 -4.19 -17.17 -22.29
CA GLY A 102 -3.08 -17.34 -21.37
C GLY A 102 -3.22 -16.47 -20.12
N ILE A 103 -3.67 -15.24 -20.31
CA ILE A 103 -3.92 -14.30 -19.21
C ILE A 103 -4.99 -14.83 -18.26
N GLU A 104 -6.11 -15.35 -18.78
CA GLU A 104 -7.16 -15.94 -17.95
C GLU A 104 -6.67 -17.15 -17.17
N MET A 105 -5.88 -18.01 -17.82
CA MET A 105 -5.28 -19.17 -17.19
C MET A 105 -4.39 -18.76 -16.00
N LEU A 106 -3.54 -17.75 -16.18
CA LEU A 106 -2.68 -17.23 -15.10
C LEU A 106 -3.49 -16.63 -13.94
N ILE A 107 -4.46 -15.76 -14.24
CA ILE A 107 -5.30 -15.13 -13.22
C ILE A 107 -6.10 -16.19 -12.44
N GLN A 108 -6.57 -17.24 -13.11
CA GLN A 108 -7.25 -18.34 -12.44
C GLN A 108 -6.32 -19.10 -11.48
N ILE A 109 -5.07 -19.34 -11.86
CA ILE A 109 -4.07 -19.97 -10.99
C ILE A 109 -3.78 -19.09 -9.78
N LEU A 110 -3.58 -17.78 -9.99
CA LEU A 110 -3.30 -16.80 -8.93
C LEU A 110 -4.48 -16.72 -7.92
N SER A 111 -5.71 -16.58 -8.42
CA SER A 111 -6.92 -16.41 -7.60
C SER A 111 -7.36 -17.68 -6.86
N THR A 112 -7.26 -18.86 -7.50
CA THR A 112 -7.79 -20.11 -6.93
C THR A 112 -6.85 -20.73 -5.91
N LYS A 113 -5.54 -20.43 -5.98
CA LYS A 113 -4.50 -21.18 -5.26
C LYS A 113 -3.64 -20.33 -4.30
N SER A 114 -3.96 -19.04 -4.14
CA SER A 114 -3.34 -18.16 -3.15
C SER A 114 -3.57 -18.61 -1.69
N SER A 115 -4.63 -19.38 -1.42
CA SER A 115 -4.95 -19.93 -0.09
C SER A 115 -4.28 -21.28 0.22
N CYS A 116 -3.67 -21.93 -0.78
CA CYS A 116 -3.13 -23.30 -0.67
C CYS A 116 -1.60 -23.36 -0.50
N VAL A 117 -0.92 -22.24 -0.33
CA VAL A 117 0.57 -22.15 -0.32
C VAL A 117 1.19 -23.00 0.79
N CYS A 118 0.51 -23.11 1.93
CA CYS A 118 0.94 -23.94 3.06
C CYS A 118 0.62 -25.45 2.89
N GLY A 119 0.05 -25.87 1.75
CA GLY A 119 -0.47 -27.22 1.54
C GLY A 119 0.57 -28.33 1.28
N GLY A 120 1.88 -28.06 1.38
CA GLY A 120 2.96 -29.06 1.29
C GLY A 120 3.16 -29.76 -0.08
N LEU A 121 2.20 -29.66 -1.00
CA LEU A 121 2.21 -30.34 -2.31
C LEU A 121 3.12 -29.68 -3.35
N GLY A 122 3.82 -28.58 -3.01
CA GLY A 122 4.65 -27.82 -3.96
C GLY A 122 3.96 -26.61 -4.60
N TYR A 123 2.88 -26.10 -3.98
CA TYR A 123 2.17 -24.90 -4.44
C TYR A 123 3.07 -23.65 -4.50
N HIS A 124 4.11 -23.56 -3.67
CA HIS A 124 5.11 -22.48 -3.77
C HIS A 124 5.82 -22.49 -5.14
N ARG A 125 6.28 -23.66 -5.62
CA ARG A 125 6.88 -23.81 -6.95
C ARG A 125 5.90 -23.42 -8.06
N LEU A 126 4.63 -23.78 -7.92
CA LEU A 126 3.59 -23.40 -8.87
C LEU A 126 3.43 -21.88 -8.93
N LEU A 127 3.35 -21.20 -7.78
CA LEU A 127 3.21 -19.74 -7.73
C LEU A 127 4.43 -19.04 -8.31
N VAL A 128 5.65 -19.49 -7.98
CA VAL A 128 6.87 -18.94 -8.59
C VAL A 128 6.84 -19.11 -10.11
N ALA A 129 6.51 -20.29 -10.62
CA ALA A 129 6.39 -20.53 -12.07
C ALA A 129 5.26 -19.70 -12.73
N THR A 130 4.18 -19.43 -11.99
CA THR A 130 3.06 -18.60 -12.48
C THR A 130 3.48 -17.14 -12.57
N ILE A 131 4.16 -16.61 -11.55
CA ILE A 131 4.66 -15.23 -11.53
C ILE A 131 5.75 -15.04 -12.58
N ASP A 132 6.66 -16.01 -12.75
CA ASP A 132 7.64 -16.02 -13.82
C ASP A 132 6.96 -15.97 -15.20
N CYS A 133 5.90 -16.75 -15.40
CA CYS A 133 5.12 -16.71 -16.63
C CYS A 133 4.40 -15.37 -16.84
N VAL A 134 3.89 -14.72 -15.78
CA VAL A 134 3.38 -13.35 -15.86
C VAL A 134 4.49 -12.41 -16.30
N TRP A 135 5.66 -12.50 -15.66
CA TRP A 135 6.80 -11.65 -15.94
C TRP A 135 7.28 -11.78 -17.39
N CYS A 136 7.43 -13.00 -17.88
CA CYS A 136 7.92 -13.22 -19.24
C CYS A 136 6.85 -13.00 -20.31
N CYS A 137 5.59 -13.44 -20.11
CA CYS A 137 4.57 -13.41 -21.17
C CYS A 137 3.72 -12.13 -21.20
N ILE A 138 3.60 -11.41 -20.09
CA ILE A 138 2.72 -10.24 -19.98
C ILE A 138 3.54 -8.94 -20.00
N VAL A 139 4.53 -8.82 -19.11
CA VAL A 139 5.32 -7.59 -18.95
C VAL A 139 6.03 -7.24 -20.25
N GLY A 140 5.96 -5.97 -20.66
CA GLY A 140 6.55 -5.45 -21.89
C GLY A 140 5.70 -5.66 -23.15
N SER A 141 4.51 -6.25 -23.05
CA SER A 141 3.52 -6.28 -24.14
C SER A 141 2.31 -5.43 -23.78
N ILE A 142 2.11 -4.32 -24.49
CA ILE A 142 1.04 -3.35 -24.22
C ILE A 142 -0.34 -4.01 -24.25
N LEU A 143 -0.57 -4.92 -25.22
CA LEU A 143 -1.84 -5.62 -25.36
C LEU A 143 -2.12 -6.55 -24.18
N ASN A 144 -1.13 -7.33 -23.77
CA ASN A 144 -1.29 -8.27 -22.67
C ASN A 144 -1.38 -7.57 -21.32
N GLU A 145 -0.59 -6.52 -21.10
CA GLU A 145 -0.67 -5.71 -19.88
C GLU A 145 -2.04 -5.07 -19.72
N ASP A 146 -2.56 -4.43 -20.78
CA ASP A 146 -3.89 -3.81 -20.75
C ASP A 146 -4.99 -4.83 -20.46
N GLU A 147 -4.90 -6.02 -21.03
CA GLU A 147 -5.86 -7.08 -20.76
C GLU A 147 -5.71 -7.68 -19.35
N PHE A 148 -4.49 -7.86 -18.87
CA PHE A 148 -4.21 -8.32 -17.50
C PHE A 148 -4.76 -7.34 -16.46
N ILE A 149 -4.61 -6.04 -16.70
CA ILE A 149 -5.19 -4.97 -15.89
C ILE A 149 -6.72 -5.07 -15.88
N GLN A 150 -7.35 -5.17 -17.06
CA GLN A 150 -8.81 -5.25 -17.19
C GLN A 150 -9.40 -6.47 -16.45
N LYS A 151 -8.67 -7.59 -16.43
CA LYS A 151 -9.07 -8.83 -15.76
C LYS A 151 -8.69 -8.90 -14.27
N GLN A 152 -8.31 -7.77 -13.67
CA GLN A 152 -7.94 -7.67 -12.24
C GLN A 152 -6.70 -8.50 -11.85
N GLY A 153 -5.79 -8.72 -12.80
CA GLY A 153 -4.55 -9.45 -12.55
C GLY A 153 -3.63 -8.75 -11.54
N ILE A 154 -3.57 -7.41 -11.55
CA ILE A 154 -2.80 -6.63 -10.58
C ILE A 154 -3.29 -6.87 -9.15
N PHE A 155 -4.60 -6.85 -8.92
CA PHE A 155 -5.18 -7.12 -7.60
C PHE A 155 -4.80 -8.53 -7.13
N SER A 156 -4.85 -9.52 -8.04
CA SER A 156 -4.44 -10.89 -7.72
C SER A 156 -2.97 -11.00 -7.31
N LEU A 157 -2.07 -10.21 -7.91
CA LEU A 157 -0.66 -10.15 -7.51
C LEU A 157 -0.47 -9.42 -6.17
N LEU A 158 -1.20 -8.33 -5.94
CA LEU A 158 -1.13 -7.59 -4.68
C LEU A 158 -1.64 -8.42 -3.50
N ASP A 159 -2.70 -9.20 -3.69
CA ASP A 159 -3.22 -10.13 -2.68
C ASP A 159 -2.19 -11.21 -2.30
N LEU A 160 -1.29 -11.58 -3.23
CA LEU A 160 -0.18 -12.48 -2.92
C LEU A 160 0.86 -11.84 -1.99
N ILE A 161 0.99 -10.52 -1.94
CA ILE A 161 1.96 -9.89 -1.04
C ILE A 161 1.56 -10.12 0.43
N GLU A 162 0.27 -10.03 0.76
CA GLU A 162 -0.19 -10.14 2.16
C GLU A 162 -0.10 -11.55 2.73
N MET A 163 -0.19 -12.59 1.89
CA MET A 163 -0.46 -13.97 2.32
C MET A 163 0.75 -14.90 2.27
N ASN A 164 1.91 -14.43 1.81
CA ASN A 164 2.99 -15.30 1.36
C ASN A 164 4.34 -15.04 2.04
N PRO A 165 5.26 -16.03 2.04
CA PRO A 165 6.60 -15.86 2.58
C PRO A 165 7.40 -14.81 1.80
N LYS A 166 8.36 -14.17 2.47
CA LYS A 166 9.24 -13.12 1.93
C LYS A 166 9.87 -13.44 0.57
N SER A 167 10.33 -14.67 0.37
CA SER A 167 10.89 -15.11 -0.91
C SER A 167 9.94 -14.89 -2.09
N LEU A 168 8.64 -15.08 -1.85
CA LEU A 168 7.60 -14.93 -2.87
C LEU A 168 7.19 -13.45 -2.98
N GLN A 169 7.06 -12.73 -1.86
CA GLN A 169 6.83 -11.29 -1.85
C GLN A 169 7.89 -10.54 -2.67
N ASN A 170 9.16 -10.92 -2.55
CA ASN A 170 10.28 -10.30 -3.28
C ASN A 170 10.13 -10.45 -4.81
N ILE A 171 9.72 -11.64 -5.27
CA ILE A 171 9.51 -11.91 -6.70
C ILE A 171 8.27 -11.17 -7.21
N VAL A 172 7.17 -11.18 -6.44
CA VAL A 172 5.93 -10.48 -6.77
C VAL A 172 6.17 -8.97 -6.86
N LEU A 173 6.88 -8.38 -5.90
CA LEU A 173 7.25 -6.96 -5.92
C LEU A 173 8.10 -6.62 -7.15
N GLY A 174 9.02 -7.50 -7.55
CA GLY A 174 9.82 -7.30 -8.77
C GLY A 174 8.95 -7.26 -10.03
N CYS A 175 8.09 -8.26 -10.18
CA CYS A 175 7.16 -8.34 -11.31
C CYS A 175 6.19 -7.14 -11.36
N LEU A 176 5.64 -6.73 -10.21
CA LEU A 176 4.77 -5.57 -10.12
C LEU A 176 5.50 -4.26 -10.43
N LEU A 177 6.77 -4.14 -10.03
CA LEU A 177 7.57 -2.95 -10.28
C LEU A 177 7.80 -2.77 -11.78
N ASP A 178 8.14 -3.83 -12.49
CA ASP A 178 8.29 -3.78 -13.95
C ASP A 178 6.96 -3.50 -14.65
N LEU A 179 5.83 -4.01 -14.14
CA LEU A 179 4.49 -3.65 -14.63
C LEU A 179 4.18 -2.15 -14.46
N THR A 180 4.81 -1.44 -13.52
CA THR A 180 4.59 0.01 -13.37
C THR A 180 5.17 0.86 -14.50
N GLU A 181 5.98 0.28 -15.40
CA GLU A 181 6.33 0.95 -16.66
C GLU A 181 5.09 1.32 -17.48
N ASN A 182 4.00 0.56 -17.32
CA ASN A 182 2.68 0.97 -17.74
C ASN A 182 2.02 1.87 -16.69
N ALA A 183 1.89 3.17 -17.02
CA ALA A 183 1.34 4.18 -16.12
C ALA A 183 -0.07 3.86 -15.58
N LYS A 184 -0.87 3.05 -16.29
CA LYS A 184 -2.20 2.64 -15.82
C LYS A 184 -2.12 1.79 -14.55
N CYS A 185 -1.08 0.96 -14.40
CA CYS A 185 -0.90 0.04 -13.27
C CYS A 185 -0.89 0.79 -11.94
N LEU A 186 -0.22 1.95 -11.88
CA LEU A 186 -0.11 2.76 -10.66
C LEU A 186 -1.48 3.14 -10.10
N HIS A 187 -2.45 3.45 -10.96
CA HIS A 187 -3.79 3.84 -10.53
C HIS A 187 -4.52 2.68 -9.84
N PHE A 188 -4.38 1.46 -10.36
CA PHE A 188 -4.97 0.27 -9.76
C PHE A 188 -4.26 -0.13 -8.46
N MET A 189 -2.94 0.04 -8.39
CA MET A 189 -2.17 -0.23 -7.17
C MET A 189 -2.53 0.74 -6.04
N MET A 190 -2.74 2.02 -6.34
CA MET A 190 -3.17 3.01 -5.35
C MET A 190 -4.64 2.86 -4.92
N ALA A 191 -5.47 2.24 -5.77
CA ALA A 191 -6.86 1.92 -5.45
C ALA A 191 -7.02 0.58 -4.71
N TRP A 192 -5.99 -0.27 -4.69
CA TRP A 192 -6.03 -1.56 -4.01
C TRP A 192 -6.12 -1.38 -2.50
N LYS A 193 -6.91 -2.27 -1.88
CA LYS A 193 -7.05 -2.39 -0.44
C LYS A 193 -6.88 -3.85 -0.05
N GLY A 194 -5.99 -4.05 0.90
CA GLY A 194 -5.71 -5.35 1.49
C GLY A 194 -6.87 -5.97 2.25
N HIS A 195 -6.67 -7.21 2.70
CA HIS A 195 -7.62 -7.89 3.58
C HIS A 195 -7.83 -7.13 4.90
N LYS A 196 -6.78 -6.46 5.39
CA LYS A 196 -6.82 -5.59 6.57
C LYS A 196 -7.42 -4.19 6.28
N GLN A 197 -7.84 -3.91 5.05
CA GLN A 197 -8.21 -2.57 4.53
C GLN A 197 -7.04 -1.59 4.45
N ASP A 198 -5.82 -2.09 4.49
CA ASP A 198 -4.61 -1.30 4.34
C ASP A 198 -4.37 -0.95 2.88
N TYR A 199 -3.75 0.21 2.65
CA TYR A 199 -3.40 0.67 1.31
C TYR A 199 -2.01 0.17 0.93
N PHE A 200 -1.75 0.03 -0.37
CA PHE A 200 -0.46 -0.47 -0.86
C PHE A 200 0.77 0.28 -0.30
N PRO A 201 0.79 1.62 -0.19
CA PRO A 201 1.93 2.34 0.42
C PRO A 201 2.18 1.97 1.90
N HIS A 202 1.13 1.69 2.67
CA HIS A 202 1.27 1.22 4.06
C HIS A 202 1.95 -0.15 4.09
N VAL A 203 1.48 -1.09 3.26
CA VAL A 203 2.06 -2.44 3.13
C VAL A 203 3.54 -2.37 2.73
N LEU A 204 3.92 -1.48 1.81
CA LEU A 204 5.33 -1.27 1.45
C LEU A 204 6.18 -0.79 2.63
N CYS A 205 5.65 0.10 3.47
CA CYS A 205 6.34 0.55 4.69
C CYS A 205 6.43 -0.56 5.75
N GLU A 206 5.39 -1.39 5.90
CA GLU A 206 5.39 -2.57 6.78
C GLU A 206 6.48 -3.56 6.34
N LEU A 207 6.51 -3.91 5.06
CA LEU A 207 7.54 -4.81 4.50
C LEU A 207 8.96 -4.26 4.68
N TRP A 208 9.14 -2.93 4.56
CA TRP A 208 10.43 -2.31 4.82
C TRP A 208 10.88 -2.53 6.27
N ARG A 209 9.98 -2.27 7.23
CA ARG A 209 10.27 -2.47 8.67
C ARG A 209 10.56 -3.93 8.98
N ASP A 210 9.82 -4.86 8.38
CA ASP A 210 10.05 -6.29 8.54
C ASP A 210 11.43 -6.73 8.00
N GLU A 211 11.90 -6.15 6.90
CA GLU A 211 13.25 -6.37 6.37
C GLU A 211 14.32 -5.80 7.31
N GLU A 212 14.12 -4.60 7.85
CA GLU A 212 15.06 -3.99 8.80
C GLU A 212 15.14 -4.75 10.13
N HIS A 213 14.01 -5.26 10.60
CA HIS A 213 13.94 -6.08 11.81
C HIS A 213 14.70 -7.40 11.65
N GLU A 214 14.54 -8.10 10.52
CA GLU A 214 15.25 -9.35 10.26
C GLU A 214 16.75 -9.16 10.01
N THR A 215 17.12 -8.05 9.37
CA THR A 215 18.54 -7.69 9.15
C THR A 215 19.17 -7.03 10.37
N TYR A 216 18.41 -6.80 11.45
CA TYR A 216 18.83 -6.15 12.69
C TYR A 216 19.49 -4.78 12.47
N VAL A 217 18.87 -3.94 11.65
CA VAL A 217 19.33 -2.56 11.44
C VAL A 217 19.10 -1.75 12.72
N ALA A 218 20.08 -0.91 13.08
CA ALA A 218 20.01 -0.08 14.28
C ALA A 218 18.90 0.99 14.18
N ARG A 219 17.86 0.84 14.99
CA ARG A 219 16.72 1.75 15.11
C ARG A 219 16.42 2.07 16.57
N THR A 220 15.81 3.22 16.83
CA THR A 220 15.21 3.51 18.14
C THR A 220 13.86 2.80 18.29
N GLU A 221 13.29 2.81 19.50
CA GLU A 221 11.96 2.23 19.78
C GLU A 221 10.83 2.79 18.87
N ARG A 222 11.01 4.00 18.33
CA ARG A 222 10.06 4.69 17.46
C ARG A 222 10.44 4.60 15.96
N GLY A 223 11.40 3.74 15.59
CA GLY A 223 11.83 3.56 14.20
C GLY A 223 12.76 4.66 13.65
N VAL A 224 13.23 5.58 14.49
CA VAL A 224 14.20 6.64 14.09
C VAL A 224 15.57 6.01 13.86
N ILE A 225 16.37 6.59 12.95
CA ILE A 225 17.75 6.17 12.71
C ILE A 225 18.55 6.17 14.02
N GLY A 226 19.16 5.03 14.37
CA GLY A 226 20.00 4.90 15.57
C GLY A 226 21.48 5.22 15.31
N ASP A 227 22.02 4.77 14.18
CA ASP A 227 23.41 5.01 13.77
C ASP A 227 23.44 5.89 12.51
N HIS A 228 23.92 7.13 12.66
CA HIS A 228 24.02 8.12 11.59
C HIS A 228 25.14 7.80 10.58
N ARG A 229 26.15 7.01 10.97
CA ARG A 229 27.22 6.58 10.06
C ARG A 229 26.79 5.39 9.21
N LYS A 230 25.89 4.56 9.76
CA LYS A 230 25.44 3.30 9.16
C LYS A 230 23.91 3.17 9.21
N PRO A 231 23.18 4.07 8.52
CA PRO A 231 21.73 4.17 8.68
C PRO A 231 20.96 2.95 8.15
N LEU A 232 21.50 2.17 7.20
CA LEU A 232 20.81 1.00 6.61
C LEU A 232 21.53 -0.34 6.86
N MET A 233 22.69 -0.31 7.50
CA MET A 233 23.60 -1.45 7.56
C MET A 233 23.09 -2.47 8.58
N GLY A 234 22.79 -3.69 8.12
CA GLY A 234 22.34 -4.79 8.98
C GLY A 234 23.47 -5.46 9.76
N PHE A 235 23.12 -6.27 10.76
CA PHE A 235 24.07 -6.96 11.63
C PHE A 235 25.05 -7.86 10.87
N LEU A 236 24.57 -8.65 9.90
CA LEU A 236 25.43 -9.54 9.12
C LEU A 236 26.48 -8.74 8.33
N GLN A 237 26.06 -7.67 7.64
CA GLN A 237 26.97 -6.81 6.87
C GLN A 237 28.03 -6.18 7.77
N GLN A 238 27.67 -5.80 9.01
CA GLN A 238 28.60 -5.26 10.00
C GLN A 238 29.56 -6.30 10.58
N SER A 239 29.08 -7.54 10.78
CA SER A 239 29.82 -8.60 11.47
C SER A 239 30.95 -9.22 10.62
N VAL A 240 30.81 -9.19 9.30
CA VAL A 240 31.80 -9.76 8.39
C VAL A 240 32.90 -8.72 8.14
N PRO A 241 34.18 -9.01 8.44
CA PRO A 241 35.26 -8.05 8.21
C PRO A 241 35.43 -7.80 6.71
N LEU A 242 35.62 -6.55 6.30
CA LEU A 242 35.85 -6.20 4.89
C LEU A 242 37.11 -6.92 4.37
N THR A 243 37.05 -7.31 3.10
CA THR A 243 38.14 -8.00 2.40
C THR A 243 38.29 -7.33 1.04
N PRO A 244 39.52 -7.03 0.59
CA PRO A 244 39.75 -6.48 -0.74
C PRO A 244 39.12 -7.37 -1.80
N LEU A 245 38.32 -6.76 -2.66
CA LEU A 245 37.55 -7.41 -3.71
C LEU A 245 38.47 -7.77 -4.86
N LYS A 246 38.15 -8.88 -5.54
CA LYS A 246 38.80 -9.19 -6.82
C LYS A 246 38.13 -8.41 -7.93
N HIS A 247 38.86 -8.20 -9.03
CA HIS A 247 38.31 -7.59 -10.24
C HIS A 247 37.00 -8.30 -10.63
N LEU A 248 35.88 -7.56 -10.68
CA LEU A 248 34.49 -7.98 -10.97
C LEU A 248 33.60 -8.45 -9.80
N GLU A 249 34.09 -8.51 -8.56
CA GLU A 249 33.21 -8.83 -7.42
C GLU A 249 32.42 -7.58 -6.99
N PRO A 250 31.08 -7.67 -6.85
CA PRO A 250 30.28 -6.54 -6.36
C PRO A 250 30.58 -6.27 -4.88
N SER A 251 30.45 -5.01 -4.49
CA SER A 251 30.61 -4.60 -3.08
C SER A 251 29.54 -5.24 -2.20
N ARG A 252 29.77 -5.29 -0.88
CA ARG A 252 28.83 -5.95 0.04
C ARG A 252 27.53 -5.17 0.18
N ALA A 253 27.63 -3.84 0.17
CA ALA A 253 26.46 -2.97 0.09
C ALA A 253 25.60 -3.26 -1.15
N ILE A 254 26.20 -3.69 -2.27
CA ILE A 254 25.47 -4.09 -3.49
C ILE A 254 24.89 -5.51 -3.34
N LEU A 255 25.66 -6.46 -2.80
CA LEU A 255 25.17 -7.83 -2.56
C LEU A 255 23.95 -7.85 -1.63
N ASP A 256 23.94 -7.01 -0.60
CA ASP A 256 22.79 -6.83 0.29
C ASP A 256 21.51 -6.45 -0.47
N LEU A 257 21.60 -5.64 -1.54
CA LEU A 257 20.44 -5.25 -2.36
C LEU A 257 19.83 -6.40 -3.16
N ILE A 258 20.60 -7.44 -3.45
CA ILE A 258 20.12 -8.62 -4.19
C ILE A 258 19.25 -9.49 -3.27
N ASP A 259 19.64 -9.59 -2.00
CA ASP A 259 19.02 -10.48 -1.03
C ASP A 259 17.78 -9.90 -0.35
N ASN A 260 17.53 -8.58 -0.48
CA ASN A 260 16.43 -7.89 0.20
C ASN A 260 15.41 -7.23 -0.74
N MET A 261 14.27 -6.83 -0.17
CA MET A 261 13.18 -6.16 -0.91
C MET A 261 13.31 -4.63 -0.96
N ARG A 262 14.29 -4.04 -0.26
CA ARG A 262 14.39 -2.59 -0.03
C ARG A 262 14.55 -1.80 -1.34
N SER A 263 15.36 -2.30 -2.27
CA SER A 263 15.54 -1.68 -3.59
C SER A 263 14.24 -1.61 -4.40
N LYS A 264 13.40 -2.65 -4.32
CA LYS A 264 12.10 -2.72 -5.01
C LYS A 264 11.09 -1.78 -4.37
N ILE A 265 11.05 -1.73 -3.04
CA ILE A 265 10.20 -0.81 -2.28
C ILE A 265 10.55 0.64 -2.63
N TYR A 266 11.84 0.99 -2.62
CA TYR A 266 12.31 2.31 -3.06
C TYR A 266 11.87 2.62 -4.50
N GLY A 267 12.04 1.66 -5.42
CA GLY A 267 11.59 1.80 -6.81
C GLY A 267 10.10 2.13 -6.93
N PHE A 268 9.23 1.51 -6.12
CA PHE A 268 7.81 1.85 -6.10
C PHE A 268 7.57 3.30 -5.67
N PHE A 269 8.21 3.77 -4.61
CA PHE A 269 8.06 5.15 -4.16
C PHE A 269 8.63 6.17 -5.15
N CYS A 270 9.66 5.82 -5.94
CA CYS A 270 10.09 6.65 -7.06
C CYS A 270 9.01 6.80 -8.15
N LYS A 271 8.16 5.78 -8.36
CA LYS A 271 7.10 5.80 -9.37
C LYS A 271 5.80 6.43 -8.84
N ILE A 272 5.44 6.14 -7.59
CA ILE A 272 4.21 6.65 -6.95
C ILE A 272 4.40 8.10 -6.48
N GLY A 273 5.59 8.42 -5.96
CA GLY A 273 5.89 9.64 -5.22
C GLY A 273 5.88 9.42 -3.70
N PHE A 274 6.43 10.39 -2.97
CA PHE A 274 6.55 10.38 -1.52
C PHE A 274 5.49 11.25 -0.80
N GLY A 275 4.66 11.97 -1.57
CA GLY A 275 3.63 12.87 -1.05
C GLY A 275 2.20 12.36 -1.27
N ASP A 276 1.28 12.79 -0.41
CA ASP A 276 -0.19 12.55 -0.52
C ASP A 276 -0.59 11.07 -0.66
N LEU A 277 0.06 10.20 0.10
CA LEU A 277 -0.17 8.76 0.09
C LEU A 277 -1.34 8.37 1.02
N PRO A 278 -2.28 7.52 0.56
CA PRO A 278 -3.44 7.12 1.35
C PRO A 278 -3.07 6.10 2.44
N GLY A 279 -3.73 6.20 3.59
CA GLY A 279 -3.71 5.16 4.62
C GLY A 279 -2.46 5.07 5.49
N LEU A 280 -1.54 6.02 5.35
CA LEU A 280 -0.31 6.01 6.13
C LEU A 280 -0.54 6.37 7.60
N GLN A 281 0.15 5.64 8.47
CA GLN A 281 0.24 5.86 9.91
C GLN A 281 1.49 6.66 10.27
N GLU A 282 1.58 7.12 11.53
CA GLU A 282 2.74 7.83 12.07
C GLU A 282 4.06 7.10 11.79
N GLU A 283 4.11 5.79 12.06
CA GLU A 283 5.29 4.94 11.84
C GLU A 283 5.68 4.86 10.36
N ASP A 284 4.73 4.95 9.44
CA ASP A 284 5.01 4.94 8.01
C ASP A 284 5.68 6.23 7.56
N TYR A 285 5.26 7.38 8.07
CA TYR A 285 5.93 8.66 7.76
C TYR A 285 7.38 8.69 8.23
N ILE A 286 7.66 8.08 9.38
CA ILE A 286 9.03 7.92 9.88
C ILE A 286 9.84 7.00 8.96
N THR A 287 9.23 5.90 8.52
CA THR A 287 9.84 4.93 7.60
C THR A 287 10.10 5.58 6.23
N LEU A 288 9.16 6.38 5.73
CA LEU A 288 9.28 7.08 4.45
C LEU A 288 10.46 8.04 4.39
N CYS A 289 10.79 8.73 5.48
CA CYS A 289 11.99 9.57 5.52
C CYS A 289 13.27 8.76 5.24
N ILE A 290 13.31 7.49 5.66
CA ILE A 290 14.42 6.58 5.40
C ILE A 290 14.38 6.12 3.94
N ILE A 291 13.21 5.68 3.47
CA ILE A 291 13.02 5.19 2.10
C ILE A 291 13.38 6.28 1.08
N GLU A 292 12.93 7.52 1.28
CA GLU A 292 13.22 8.66 0.40
C GLU A 292 14.73 8.89 0.23
N ASN A 293 15.50 8.65 1.28
CA ASN A 293 16.95 8.83 1.31
C ASN A 293 17.73 7.51 1.14
N PHE A 294 17.06 6.42 0.72
CA PHE A 294 17.64 5.09 0.64
C PHE A 294 18.90 5.03 -0.24
N LEU A 295 18.82 5.61 -1.44
CA LEU A 295 19.94 5.57 -2.39
C LEU A 295 21.14 6.33 -1.84
N ASP A 296 20.92 7.48 -1.20
CA ASP A 296 22.00 8.27 -0.61
C ASP A 296 22.71 7.53 0.52
N PHE A 297 21.94 6.85 1.38
CA PHE A 297 22.48 6.01 2.44
C PHE A 297 23.27 4.83 1.89
N LYS A 298 22.76 4.14 0.86
CA LYS A 298 23.49 3.04 0.21
C LYS A 298 24.75 3.51 -0.51
N MET A 299 24.72 4.67 -1.16
CA MET A 299 25.92 5.28 -1.72
C MET A 299 26.96 5.60 -0.64
N GLY A 300 26.52 6.09 0.53
CA GLY A 300 27.39 6.28 1.69
C GLY A 300 28.07 4.99 2.16
N GLU A 301 27.35 3.88 2.25
CA GLU A 301 27.91 2.56 2.57
C GLU A 301 28.96 2.12 1.54
N ILE A 302 28.67 2.25 0.24
CA ILE A 302 29.61 1.89 -0.83
C ILE A 302 30.90 2.71 -0.73
N TRP A 303 30.80 4.02 -0.48
CA TRP A 303 31.99 4.86 -0.31
C TRP A 303 32.81 4.49 0.93
N GLN A 304 32.16 4.11 2.04
CA GLN A 304 32.86 3.59 3.21
C GLN A 304 33.60 2.28 2.90
N GLU A 305 32.98 1.37 2.13
CA GLU A 305 33.59 0.12 1.68
C GLU A 305 34.84 0.38 0.83
N ILE A 306 34.73 1.28 -0.17
CA ILE A 306 35.84 1.66 -1.07
C ILE A 306 37.02 2.24 -0.28
N ILE A 307 36.78 3.17 0.64
CA ILE A 307 37.84 3.82 1.41
C ILE A 307 38.54 2.80 2.32
N THR A 308 37.76 1.95 2.99
CA THR A 308 38.31 0.90 3.86
C THR A 308 39.15 -0.11 3.07
N GLU A 309 38.71 -0.47 1.87
CA GLU A 309 39.43 -1.37 0.97
C GLU A 309 40.78 -0.78 0.53
N LEU A 310 40.79 0.48 0.10
CA LEU A 310 42.03 1.16 -0.29
C LEU A 310 43.04 1.24 0.87
N GLU A 311 42.56 1.48 2.09
CA GLU A 311 43.39 1.46 3.30
C GLU A 311 43.98 0.06 3.56
N MET A 312 43.18 -1.01 3.40
CA MET A 312 43.63 -2.39 3.57
C MET A 312 44.69 -2.80 2.52
N GLU A 313 44.58 -2.30 1.30
CA GLU A 313 45.57 -2.52 0.23
C GLU A 313 46.83 -1.66 0.40
N GLY A 314 46.83 -0.71 1.35
CA GLY A 314 47.93 0.21 1.57
C GLY A 314 48.04 1.30 0.51
N VAL A 315 46.96 1.56 -0.23
CA VAL A 315 46.89 2.61 -1.25
C VAL A 315 46.75 3.96 -0.57
N LYS A 316 47.76 4.83 -0.74
CA LYS A 316 47.69 6.21 -0.24
C LYS A 316 47.01 7.11 -1.27
N LEU A 317 45.83 7.61 -0.92
CA LEU A 317 45.13 8.64 -1.67
C LEU A 317 45.97 9.93 -1.77
N ILE A 318 45.89 10.60 -2.93
CA ILE A 318 46.46 11.95 -3.08
C ILE A 318 45.63 12.97 -2.30
N ALA A 319 46.18 14.16 -2.03
CA ALA A 319 45.52 15.18 -1.20
C ALA A 319 44.11 15.56 -1.74
N SER A 320 43.97 15.69 -3.06
CA SER A 320 42.69 16.00 -3.70
C SER A 320 41.65 14.90 -3.51
N ASP A 321 42.06 13.64 -3.59
CA ASP A 321 41.15 12.50 -3.43
C ASP A 321 40.74 12.34 -1.97
N ASN A 322 41.66 12.54 -1.02
CA ASN A 322 41.32 12.57 0.40
C ASN A 322 40.28 13.64 0.73
N GLU A 323 40.44 14.86 0.20
CA GLU A 323 39.47 15.93 0.42
C GLU A 323 38.10 15.59 -0.19
N ALA A 324 38.08 14.96 -1.37
CA ALA A 324 36.85 14.50 -2.00
C ALA A 324 36.17 13.38 -1.17
N THR A 325 36.91 12.37 -0.73
CA THR A 325 36.37 11.27 0.10
C THR A 325 35.84 11.79 1.43
N ASP A 326 36.56 12.69 2.09
CA ASP A 326 36.11 13.32 3.34
C ASP A 326 34.84 14.14 3.15
N THR A 327 34.72 14.83 2.01
CA THR A 327 33.53 15.61 1.67
C THR A 327 32.33 14.70 1.42
N ILE A 328 32.52 13.58 0.71
CA ILE A 328 31.47 12.60 0.45
C ILE A 328 31.00 11.94 1.75
N LEU A 329 31.93 11.49 2.60
CA LEU A 329 31.59 10.87 3.88
C LEU A 329 30.85 11.85 4.80
N ARG A 330 31.31 13.11 4.89
CA ARG A 330 30.60 14.14 5.67
C ARG A 330 29.20 14.41 5.13
N ALA A 331 29.05 14.56 3.82
CA ALA A 331 27.73 14.76 3.21
C ALA A 331 26.78 13.59 3.50
N SER A 332 27.27 12.35 3.50
CA SER A 332 26.46 11.17 3.84
C SER A 332 25.97 11.17 5.30
N GLU A 333 26.84 11.54 6.24
CA GLU A 333 26.50 11.64 7.67
C GLU A 333 25.57 12.83 7.95
N GLU A 334 25.84 13.99 7.35
CA GLU A 334 24.97 15.17 7.43
C GLU A 334 23.55 14.86 6.93
N ARG A 335 23.43 14.06 5.87
CA ARG A 335 22.12 13.61 5.37
C ARG A 335 21.40 12.71 6.38
N ALA A 336 22.10 11.76 6.99
CA ALA A 336 21.49 10.91 8.04
C ALA A 336 21.04 11.73 9.27
N LEU A 337 21.82 12.74 9.67
CA LEU A 337 21.45 13.68 10.73
C LEU A 337 20.23 14.53 10.35
N ALA A 338 20.18 15.04 9.11
CA ALA A 338 19.03 15.81 8.62
C ALA A 338 17.75 14.96 8.59
N VAL A 339 17.83 13.71 8.13
CA VAL A 339 16.70 12.77 8.14
C VAL A 339 16.24 12.50 9.57
N THR A 340 17.18 12.28 10.50
CA THR A 340 16.87 12.10 11.93
C THR A 340 16.17 13.31 12.52
N ALA A 341 16.59 14.53 12.16
CA ALA A 341 15.92 15.75 12.59
C ALA A 341 14.47 15.83 12.06
N THR A 342 14.25 15.45 10.80
CA THR A 342 12.91 15.37 10.19
C THR A 342 12.03 14.34 10.88
N GLN A 343 12.55 13.13 11.15
CA GLN A 343 11.82 12.09 11.88
C GLN A 343 11.39 12.55 13.28
N ASN A 344 12.30 13.20 14.02
CA ASN A 344 11.98 13.75 15.34
C ASN A 344 10.95 14.89 15.26
N TYR A 345 11.00 15.72 14.23
CA TYR A 345 10.00 16.75 14.00
C TYR A 345 8.61 16.13 13.75
N ILE A 346 8.51 15.08 12.94
CA ILE A 346 7.25 14.35 12.68
C ILE A 346 6.68 13.81 13.98
N LEU A 347 7.49 13.09 14.77
CA LEU A 347 7.10 12.56 16.08
C LEU A 347 6.56 13.65 17.02
N GLN A 348 7.20 14.82 17.05
CA GLN A 348 6.75 15.94 17.86
C GLN A 348 5.41 16.51 17.38
N GLN A 349 5.17 16.58 16.07
CA GLN A 349 3.89 17.05 15.52
C GLN A 349 2.75 16.09 15.86
N TYR A 350 2.96 14.78 15.68
CA TYR A 350 1.97 13.76 16.05
C TYR A 350 1.67 13.78 17.53
N HIS A 351 2.69 13.81 18.38
CA HIS A 351 2.50 13.92 19.84
C HIS A 351 1.70 15.17 20.24
N LYS A 352 1.97 16.31 19.61
CA LYS A 352 1.22 17.54 19.88
C LYS A 352 -0.24 17.44 19.42
N HIS A 353 -0.47 16.85 18.25
CA HIS A 353 -1.82 16.63 17.73
C HIS A 353 -2.63 15.70 18.64
N ASP A 354 -2.02 14.62 19.14
CA ASP A 354 -2.66 13.70 20.07
C ASP A 354 -3.05 14.37 21.39
N LEU A 355 -2.17 15.20 21.95
CA LEU A 355 -2.48 16.00 23.15
C LEU A 355 -3.63 16.98 22.91
N GLU A 356 -3.71 17.60 21.73
CA GLU A 356 -4.80 18.50 21.35
C GLU A 356 -6.12 17.75 21.18
N PHE A 357 -6.08 16.58 20.54
CA PHE A 357 -7.23 15.69 20.40
C PHE A 357 -7.74 15.21 21.77
N GLU A 358 -6.85 14.71 22.62
CA GLU A 358 -7.19 14.27 23.98
C GLU A 358 -7.84 15.41 24.79
N LYS A 359 -7.28 16.62 24.70
CA LYS A 359 -7.85 17.81 25.35
C LYS A 359 -9.23 18.16 24.82
N THR A 360 -9.46 18.09 23.51
CA THR A 360 -10.79 18.39 22.94
C THR A 360 -11.82 17.33 23.35
N PHE A 361 -11.43 16.05 23.35
CA PHE A 361 -12.25 14.94 23.83
C PHE A 361 -12.64 15.09 25.30
N TYR A 362 -11.69 15.39 26.20
CA TYR A 362 -12.02 15.62 27.62
C TYR A 362 -12.94 16.81 27.83
N ASN A 363 -12.74 17.90 27.08
CA ASN A 363 -13.63 19.06 27.15
C ASN A 363 -15.05 18.71 26.67
N GLU A 364 -15.19 17.86 25.66
CA GLU A 364 -16.49 17.35 25.22
C GLU A 364 -17.16 16.50 26.29
N LEU A 365 -16.42 15.60 26.94
CA LEU A 365 -16.92 14.76 28.03
C LEU A 365 -17.42 15.62 29.21
N ILE A 366 -16.65 16.64 29.60
CA ILE A 366 -17.05 17.60 30.63
C ILE A 366 -18.32 18.35 30.22
N ARG A 367 -18.41 18.84 28.97
CA ARG A 367 -19.61 19.53 28.47
C ARG A 367 -20.84 18.63 28.47
N ASN A 368 -20.68 17.37 28.06
CA ASN A 368 -21.76 16.38 28.09
C ASN A 368 -22.23 16.13 29.54
N HIS A 369 -21.30 16.06 30.50
CA HIS A 369 -21.64 15.93 31.91
C HIS A 369 -22.41 17.14 32.44
N ILE A 370 -21.92 18.36 32.20
CA ILE A 370 -22.60 19.61 32.60
C ILE A 370 -23.98 19.72 31.94
N PHE A 371 -24.11 19.31 30.68
CA PHE A 371 -25.39 19.30 29.97
C PHE A 371 -26.37 18.33 30.62
N HIS A 372 -25.93 17.12 30.97
CA HIS A 372 -26.75 16.13 31.65
C HIS A 372 -27.19 16.61 33.04
N GLU A 373 -26.30 17.26 33.80
CA GLU A 373 -26.64 17.86 35.10
C GLU A 373 -27.71 18.95 34.94
N LYS A 374 -27.55 19.86 33.97
CA LYS A 374 -28.55 20.89 33.66
C LYS A 374 -29.89 20.29 33.21
N GLN A 375 -29.88 19.19 32.46
CA GLN A 375 -31.10 18.46 32.09
C GLN A 375 -31.83 17.92 33.32
N LEU A 376 -31.09 17.28 34.24
CA LEU A 376 -31.65 16.80 35.51
C LEU A 376 -32.24 17.94 36.33
N ASP A 377 -31.56 19.08 36.42
CA ASP A 377 -32.05 20.22 37.18
C ASP A 377 -33.28 20.90 36.56
N ARG A 378 -33.32 20.98 35.22
CA ARG A 378 -34.52 21.40 34.49
C ARG A 378 -35.69 20.45 34.75
N TRP A 379 -35.44 19.15 34.73
CA TRP A 379 -36.44 18.13 35.03
C TRP A 379 -36.95 18.21 36.48
N LYS A 380 -36.05 18.35 37.46
CA LYS A 380 -36.41 18.59 38.87
C LYS A 380 -37.26 19.86 39.02
N SER A 381 -36.86 20.94 38.36
CA SER A 381 -37.57 22.23 38.38
C SER A 381 -38.96 22.11 37.74
N PHE A 382 -39.07 21.36 36.64
CA PHE A 382 -40.33 21.06 35.99
C PHE A 382 -41.26 20.28 36.94
N ILE A 383 -40.78 19.20 37.56
CA ILE A 383 -41.55 18.43 38.55
C ILE A 383 -41.98 19.31 39.72
N ALA A 384 -41.07 20.14 40.26
CA ALA A 384 -41.37 21.03 41.37
C ALA A 384 -42.48 22.04 41.02
N ARG A 385 -42.48 22.58 39.80
CA ARG A 385 -43.53 23.47 39.30
C ARG A 385 -44.88 22.77 39.09
N THR A 386 -44.89 21.53 38.62
CA THR A 386 -46.17 20.80 38.40
C THR A 386 -46.75 20.23 39.68
N SER A 387 -45.92 19.93 40.68
CA SER A 387 -46.34 19.34 41.95
C SER A 387 -46.63 20.36 43.07
N LYS A 388 -46.00 21.55 43.07
CA LYS A 388 -46.17 22.57 44.11
C LYS A 388 -46.67 23.90 43.54
N TYR A 389 -47.94 24.22 43.80
CA TYR A 389 -48.60 25.46 43.32
C TYR A 389 -47.84 26.76 43.66
N PRO A 390 -47.26 26.96 44.86
CA PRO A 390 -46.53 28.20 45.16
C PRO A 390 -45.29 28.41 44.27
N LEU A 391 -44.57 27.33 43.92
CA LEU A 391 -43.40 27.41 43.05
C LEU A 391 -43.78 27.70 41.60
N LEU A 392 -44.97 27.26 41.16
CA LEU A 392 -45.52 27.62 39.85
C LEU A 392 -45.79 29.11 39.74
N MET A 393 -46.38 29.71 40.77
CA MET A 393 -46.70 31.15 40.79
C MET A 393 -45.42 31.99 40.73
N ILE A 394 -44.39 31.65 41.53
CA ILE A 394 -43.09 32.33 41.51
C ILE A 394 -42.44 32.24 40.12
N ALA A 395 -42.50 31.06 39.48
CA ALA A 395 -41.95 30.88 38.13
C ALA A 395 -42.71 31.71 37.08
N LYS A 396 -44.05 31.81 37.19
CA LYS A 396 -44.89 32.63 36.31
C LYS A 396 -44.59 34.12 36.48
N ASP A 397 -44.40 34.58 37.71
CA ASP A 397 -44.04 35.97 37.99
C ASP A 397 -42.65 36.30 37.45
N SER A 398 -41.68 35.40 37.62
CA SER A 398 -40.33 35.54 37.05
C SER A 398 -40.37 35.60 35.51
N GLN A 399 -41.21 34.78 34.87
CA GLN A 399 -41.41 34.83 33.42
C GLN A 399 -42.01 36.17 32.98
N ASN A 400 -43.03 36.66 33.68
CA ASN A 400 -43.63 37.97 33.40
C ASN A 400 -42.61 39.11 33.56
N GLN A 401 -41.72 39.02 34.55
CA GLN A 401 -40.65 39.99 34.75
C GLN A 401 -39.62 39.95 33.63
N ALA A 402 -39.19 38.76 33.19
CA ALA A 402 -38.28 38.63 32.05
C ALA A 402 -38.91 39.16 30.75
N ILE A 403 -40.21 38.93 30.53
CA ILE A 403 -40.95 39.51 29.40
C ILE A 403 -40.90 41.04 29.48
N ARG A 404 -41.20 41.63 30.65
CA ARG A 404 -41.14 43.09 30.84
C ARG A 404 -39.74 43.65 30.58
N GLN A 405 -38.68 42.97 31.01
CA GLN A 405 -37.29 43.39 30.79
C GLN A 405 -36.84 43.24 29.33
N SER A 406 -37.38 42.26 28.60
CA SER A 406 -37.08 42.09 27.18
C SER A 406 -37.77 43.13 26.29
N ARG A 407 -38.71 43.92 26.83
CA ARG A 407 -39.36 45.00 26.08
C ARG A 407 -38.40 46.18 25.92
N PRO A 408 -38.33 46.79 24.72
CA PRO A 408 -37.56 48.01 24.53
C PRO A 408 -38.12 49.13 25.42
N GLU A 409 -37.24 50.00 25.90
CA GLU A 409 -37.63 51.19 26.66
C GLU A 409 -38.59 52.06 25.83
N GLU A 410 -39.70 52.49 26.44
CA GLU A 410 -40.63 53.44 25.83
C GLU A 410 -39.88 54.76 25.59
N LYS A 411 -39.46 55.01 24.35
CA LYS A 411 -38.96 56.32 23.95
C LYS A 411 -40.15 57.27 23.80
N ASP A 412 -39.93 58.53 24.12
CA ASP A 412 -40.94 59.57 23.97
C ASP A 412 -41.14 59.86 22.46
N TYR A 413 -42.15 59.24 21.85
CA TYR A 413 -42.44 59.34 20.41
C TYR A 413 -43.28 60.57 20.06
N SER A 414 -43.15 61.66 20.83
CA SER A 414 -43.96 62.88 20.68
C SER A 414 -43.79 63.61 19.33
N GLY A 415 -42.85 63.17 18.47
CA GLY A 415 -42.65 63.66 17.10
C GLY A 415 -43.09 62.71 15.98
N TYR A 416 -43.62 61.52 16.26
CA TYR A 416 -44.05 60.55 15.25
C TYR A 416 -45.58 60.43 15.21
N HIS A 417 -46.18 60.53 14.02
CA HIS A 417 -47.65 60.57 13.87
C HIS A 417 -48.33 59.20 13.91
N THR A 418 -47.58 58.09 14.04
CA THR A 418 -48.13 56.72 14.10
C THR A 418 -47.27 55.84 15.01
N VAL A 419 -47.88 55.30 16.06
CA VAL A 419 -47.26 54.35 17.00
C VAL A 419 -47.96 53.00 16.83
N HIS A 420 -47.21 51.94 16.54
CA HIS A 420 -47.77 50.59 16.39
C HIS A 420 -47.69 49.83 17.72
N ASN A 421 -48.80 49.26 18.16
CA ASN A 421 -48.81 48.37 19.33
C ASN A 421 -48.33 46.97 18.92
N PHE A 422 -47.28 46.47 19.57
CA PHE A 422 -46.72 45.14 19.33
C PHE A 422 -47.28 44.07 20.28
N GLU A 423 -48.24 44.43 21.16
CA GLU A 423 -48.88 43.47 22.06
C GLU A 423 -50.00 42.69 21.36
N ILE A 424 -49.89 41.36 21.36
CA ILE A 424 -50.99 40.46 21.02
C ILE A 424 -51.66 40.02 22.32
N PRO A 425 -52.88 40.50 22.65
CA PRO A 425 -53.57 40.10 23.86
C PRO A 425 -53.93 38.60 23.81
N ASN A 426 -53.76 37.90 24.93
CA ASN A 426 -54.07 36.46 25.11
C ASN A 426 -53.20 35.46 24.31
N LEU A 427 -51.95 35.83 23.98
CA LEU A 427 -51.01 34.89 23.38
C LEU A 427 -50.60 33.80 24.41
N SER A 428 -51.21 32.62 24.32
CA SER A 428 -50.98 31.46 25.18
C SER A 428 -50.24 30.33 24.45
N ILE A 429 -49.41 30.71 23.47
CA ILE A 429 -48.69 29.78 22.59
C ILE A 429 -47.18 29.99 22.79
N THR A 430 -46.44 28.92 23.04
CA THR A 430 -44.98 28.91 23.27
C THR A 430 -44.16 28.64 22.01
N THR A 431 -44.79 28.54 20.84
CA THR A 431 -44.13 28.28 19.55
C THR A 431 -44.13 29.51 18.67
N PHE A 432 -42.94 30.00 18.32
CA PHE A 432 -42.73 31.10 17.40
C PHE A 432 -42.83 30.57 15.96
N SER A 433 -43.93 30.88 15.26
CA SER A 433 -44.06 30.63 13.82
C SER A 433 -44.37 31.96 13.13
N GLY A 434 -43.47 32.34 12.21
CA GLY A 434 -43.35 33.68 11.63
C GLY A 434 -44.63 34.21 10.98
N GLN A 435 -45.29 35.15 11.66
CA GLN A 435 -46.17 36.10 11.02
C GLN A 435 -45.36 37.34 10.65
N PHE A 436 -45.21 37.59 9.34
CA PHE A 436 -44.61 38.81 8.84
C PHE A 436 -45.65 39.93 8.86
N LEU A 437 -45.43 40.95 9.69
CA LEU A 437 -46.21 42.18 9.64
C LEU A 437 -45.55 43.11 8.61
N LYS A 438 -46.27 43.50 7.54
CA LYS A 438 -45.83 44.56 6.64
C LYS A 438 -46.04 45.91 7.33
N ILE A 439 -44.95 46.64 7.55
CA ILE A 439 -44.97 48.00 8.10
C ILE A 439 -44.74 48.95 6.92
N GLU A 440 -45.69 49.84 6.64
CA GLU A 440 -45.51 50.92 5.66
C GLU A 440 -44.80 52.09 6.34
N SER A 441 -43.54 52.33 6.00
CA SER A 441 -42.80 53.52 6.44
C SER A 441 -42.89 54.65 5.42
N THR A 442 -42.76 55.89 5.89
CA THR A 442 -42.85 57.13 5.10
C THR A 442 -41.93 57.14 3.85
N PRO A 443 -42.37 57.70 2.70
CA PRO A 443 -41.61 57.66 1.45
C PRO A 443 -40.25 58.39 1.53
N LEU A 444 -39.21 57.79 0.94
CA LEU A 444 -37.83 58.31 0.89
C LEU A 444 -37.67 59.66 0.17
N GLU A 445 -38.69 60.14 -0.54
CA GLU A 445 -38.67 61.38 -1.34
C GLU A 445 -38.62 62.67 -0.49
N ILE A 446 -38.81 62.58 0.83
CA ILE A 446 -38.72 63.72 1.76
C ILE A 446 -37.28 63.90 2.32
N LEU A 447 -36.38 62.92 2.14
CA LEU A 447 -35.01 62.97 2.68
C LEU A 447 -33.97 63.56 1.71
N ILE A 448 -34.35 63.96 0.50
CA ILE A 448 -33.43 64.56 -0.49
C ILE A 448 -33.98 65.91 -0.97
N ARG A 449 -33.77 66.98 -0.18
CA ARG A 449 -33.65 68.38 -0.66
C ARG A 449 -33.14 69.31 0.47
N HIS A 450 -31.91 69.79 0.23
CA HIS A 450 -31.08 70.79 0.94
C HIS A 450 -30.42 70.42 2.27
#